data_AF-A0A2H4S9P5-F1
#
_entry.id   AF-A0A2H4S9P5-F1
#
_cell.length_a   1.000
_cell.length_b   1.000
_cell.length_c   1.000
_cell.angle_alpha   90.00
_cell.angle_beta   90.00
_cell.angle_gamma   90.00
#
_symmetry.space_group_name_H-M   'P 1'
#
loop_
_entity.id
_entity.type
_entity.pdbx_description
1 polymer ?
#
loop_
_entity_poly.entity_id
_entity_poly.type
_entity_poly.pdbx_seq_one_letter_code
_entity_poly.pdbx_strand_id
1 'polypeptide(L)'
;MATKTALPHFHSNTPLDPTFDRDIRDLHLIYDYDAQDSNGQPEKWRYEMWFFSDTRIVYAIHGGPMAGRVNYQTATYQCIRPGELWQCNWLEETGTICSLVYDLGRQKITTLLGFSQGHWENAAAAHGDKRNPADAERWRQLAKIGTQTDRFMLSEQATILRTFKGAGDLQPIEADAPTF
;
A
#
# COMPACT_ATOMS: atom_id res chain seq x y z
N MET A 1 3.49 -34.51 -2.16
CA MET A 1 4.14 -33.23 -2.55
C MET A 1 3.06 -32.18 -2.55
N ALA A 2 3.25 -31.05 -1.87
CA ALA A 2 2.32 -29.94 -1.99
C ALA A 2 2.27 -29.49 -3.46
N THR A 3 1.07 -29.24 -3.99
CA THR A 3 0.90 -28.62 -5.31
C THR A 3 1.69 -27.31 -5.36
N LYS A 4 2.49 -27.11 -6.41
CA LYS A 4 3.31 -25.92 -6.57
C LYS A 4 2.42 -24.71 -6.78
N THR A 5 2.22 -23.92 -5.73
CA THR A 5 1.51 -22.64 -5.80
C THR A 5 2.37 -21.62 -6.54
N ALA A 6 1.80 -20.93 -7.53
CA ALA A 6 2.47 -19.81 -8.19
C ALA A 6 2.62 -18.65 -7.20
N LEU A 7 3.80 -18.01 -7.17
CA LEU A 7 4.07 -16.87 -6.30
C LEU A 7 4.15 -15.56 -7.12
N PRO A 8 3.77 -14.42 -6.53
CA PRO A 8 3.24 -14.27 -5.17
C PRO A 8 1.80 -14.78 -5.06
N HIS A 9 1.48 -15.39 -3.91
CA HIS A 9 0.15 -15.88 -3.59
C HIS A 9 -0.26 -15.35 -2.22
N PHE A 10 -1.48 -14.82 -2.14
CA PHE A 10 -2.05 -14.30 -0.91
C PHE A 10 -3.03 -15.33 -0.36
N HIS A 11 -2.68 -15.90 0.78
CA HIS A 11 -3.49 -16.91 1.46
C HIS A 11 -4.00 -16.37 2.79
N SER A 12 -5.30 -16.51 3.05
CA SER A 12 -5.89 -16.25 4.36
C SER A 12 -6.78 -17.42 4.73
N ASN A 13 -6.54 -18.01 5.91
CA ASN A 13 -7.46 -18.98 6.51
C ASN A 13 -8.60 -18.31 7.27
N THR A 14 -8.47 -17.01 7.55
CA THR A 14 -9.46 -16.24 8.30
C THR A 14 -10.53 -15.76 7.32
N PRO A 15 -11.82 -16.10 7.54
CA PRO A 15 -12.92 -15.54 6.76
C PRO A 15 -12.94 -14.01 6.84
N LEU A 16 -13.37 -13.37 5.77
CA LEU A 16 -13.58 -11.92 5.78
C LEU A 16 -14.72 -11.58 6.75
N ASP A 17 -14.44 -10.67 7.69
CA ASP A 17 -15.46 -10.24 8.66
C ASP A 17 -16.58 -9.45 7.94
N PRO A 18 -17.86 -9.70 8.26
CA PRO A 18 -18.99 -9.04 7.60
C PRO A 18 -19.02 -7.52 7.78
N THR A 19 -18.29 -6.98 8.77
CA THR A 19 -18.18 -5.52 8.93
C THR A 19 -17.28 -4.86 7.87
N PHE A 20 -16.58 -5.64 7.03
CA PHE A 20 -15.75 -5.12 5.93
C PHE A 20 -16.52 -4.17 5.02
N ASP A 21 -17.75 -4.53 4.64
CA ASP A 21 -18.54 -3.74 3.70
C ASP A 21 -18.87 -2.35 4.25
N ARG A 22 -19.11 -2.26 5.56
CA ARG A 22 -19.35 -0.99 6.26
C ARG A 22 -18.03 -0.22 6.42
N ASP A 23 -17.03 -0.89 6.97
CA ASP A 23 -15.83 -0.26 7.50
C ASP A 23 -14.82 0.10 6.40
N ILE A 24 -14.61 -0.78 5.42
CA ILE A 24 -13.47 -0.73 4.48
C ILE A 24 -13.90 -0.66 3.01
N ARG A 25 -14.95 -1.38 2.58
CA ARG A 25 -15.32 -1.38 1.16
C ARG A 25 -15.56 0.04 0.66
N ASP A 26 -14.93 0.37 -0.46
CA ASP A 26 -15.04 1.68 -1.13
C ASP A 26 -14.58 2.86 -0.24
N LEU A 27 -13.81 2.59 0.82
CA LEU A 27 -13.25 3.61 1.69
C LEU A 27 -12.11 4.35 1.02
N HIS A 28 -12.09 5.66 1.14
CA HIS A 28 -11.02 6.52 0.69
C HIS A 28 -10.42 7.30 1.86
N LEU A 29 -9.11 7.24 1.98
CA LEU A 29 -8.33 7.90 3.03
C LEU A 29 -7.27 8.82 2.41
N ILE A 30 -7.20 10.05 2.91
CA ILE A 30 -6.06 10.95 2.71
C ILE A 30 -5.39 11.14 4.05
N TYR A 31 -4.08 10.90 4.12
CA TYR A 31 -3.34 10.89 5.37
C TYR A 31 -1.90 11.37 5.21
N ASP A 32 -1.36 11.94 6.28
CA ASP A 32 0.02 12.45 6.33
C ASP A 32 0.83 11.62 7.34
N TYR A 33 1.92 10.99 6.89
CA TYR A 33 2.91 10.40 7.78
C TYR A 33 3.70 11.48 8.51
N ASP A 34 4.10 11.17 9.74
CA ASP A 34 5.08 11.95 10.49
C ASP A 34 6.49 11.53 10.03
N ALA A 35 7.11 12.26 9.11
CA ALA A 35 8.38 11.88 8.49
C ALA A 35 9.51 12.88 8.79
N GLN A 36 10.70 12.61 8.27
CA GLN A 36 11.86 13.50 8.34
C GLN A 36 12.49 13.70 6.96
N ASP A 37 12.99 14.91 6.71
CA ASP A 37 13.80 15.21 5.53
C ASP A 37 15.22 14.62 5.66
N SER A 38 16.06 14.81 4.62
CA SER A 38 17.45 14.35 4.63
C SER A 38 18.34 14.99 5.71
N ASN A 39 17.88 16.09 6.33
CA ASN A 39 18.57 16.80 7.41
C ASN A 39 18.00 16.44 8.79
N GLY A 40 17.01 15.52 8.87
CA GLY A 40 16.34 15.14 10.11
C GLY A 40 15.26 16.14 10.57
N GLN A 41 14.90 17.13 9.75
CA GLN A 41 13.82 18.07 10.07
C GLN A 41 12.46 17.41 9.82
N PRO A 42 11.45 17.67 10.68
CA PRO A 42 10.12 17.11 10.48
C PRO A 42 9.51 17.50 9.13
N GLU A 43 8.97 16.51 8.44
CA GLU A 43 8.24 16.64 7.18
C GLU A 43 6.91 15.88 7.26
N LYS A 44 5.95 16.22 6.40
CA LYS A 44 4.73 15.42 6.19
C LYS A 44 4.76 14.79 4.82
N TRP A 45 4.60 13.47 4.77
CA TRP A 45 4.42 12.77 3.50
C TRP A 45 2.94 12.44 3.32
N ARG A 46 2.31 13.13 2.36
CA ARG A 46 0.90 12.93 2.04
C ARG A 46 0.70 11.72 1.14
N TYR A 47 -0.24 10.87 1.52
CA TYR A 47 -0.66 9.69 0.79
C TYR A 47 -2.18 9.67 0.64
N GLU A 48 -2.63 8.99 -0.40
CA GLU A 48 -4.03 8.81 -0.74
C GLU A 48 -4.27 7.34 -1.06
N MET A 49 -5.28 6.72 -0.45
CA MET A 49 -5.59 5.30 -0.58
C MET A 49 -7.08 5.09 -0.74
N TRP A 50 -7.47 4.30 -1.73
CA TRP A 50 -8.83 3.83 -1.94
C TRP A 50 -8.89 2.30 -1.87
N PHE A 51 -9.68 1.81 -0.93
CA PHE A 51 -9.96 0.40 -0.70
C PHE A 51 -11.08 -0.06 -1.65
N PHE A 52 -10.74 -0.18 -2.93
CA PHE A 52 -11.65 -0.48 -4.04
C PHE A 52 -12.54 -1.70 -3.78
N SER A 53 -11.95 -2.81 -3.30
CA SER A 53 -12.67 -4.05 -3.02
C SER A 53 -12.02 -4.83 -1.88
N ASP A 54 -12.59 -5.99 -1.54
CA ASP A 54 -12.05 -6.96 -0.59
C ASP A 54 -10.74 -7.63 -1.03
N THR A 55 -10.25 -7.30 -2.22
CA THR A 55 -9.03 -7.87 -2.78
C THR A 55 -8.15 -6.84 -3.46
N ARG A 56 -8.54 -5.54 -3.47
CA ARG A 56 -7.87 -4.50 -4.25
C ARG A 56 -7.79 -3.18 -3.53
N ILE A 57 -6.65 -2.54 -3.69
CA ILE A 57 -6.40 -1.14 -3.35
C ILE A 57 -5.91 -0.37 -4.57
N VAL A 58 -6.21 0.92 -4.60
CA VAL A 58 -5.61 1.92 -5.49
C VAL A 58 -5.05 3.03 -4.62
N TYR A 59 -3.85 3.52 -4.91
CA TYR A 59 -3.24 4.56 -4.09
C TYR A 59 -2.38 5.52 -4.91
N ALA A 60 -2.17 6.72 -4.36
CA ALA A 60 -1.25 7.72 -4.87
C ALA A 60 -0.37 8.28 -3.75
N ILE A 61 0.86 8.65 -4.10
CA ILE A 61 1.84 9.24 -3.20
C ILE A 61 2.07 10.69 -3.60
N HIS A 62 1.80 11.61 -2.68
CA HIS A 62 1.85 13.06 -2.92
C HIS A 62 3.04 13.74 -2.24
N GLY A 63 3.69 13.08 -1.28
CA GLY A 63 4.85 13.62 -0.56
C GLY A 63 5.94 12.58 -0.30
N GLY A 64 7.12 13.07 0.10
CA GLY A 64 8.28 12.23 0.38
C GLY A 64 9.00 11.71 -0.87
N PRO A 65 9.97 10.80 -0.72
CA PRO A 65 10.83 10.34 -1.81
C PRO A 65 10.08 9.73 -3.01
N MET A 66 8.90 9.16 -2.76
CA MET A 66 8.09 8.47 -3.76
C MET A 66 6.94 9.33 -4.33
N ALA A 67 6.93 10.64 -4.08
CA ALA A 67 5.91 11.55 -4.60
C ALA A 67 5.82 11.48 -6.14
N GLY A 68 4.59 11.33 -6.66
CA GLY A 68 4.34 11.13 -8.09
C GLY A 68 4.16 9.67 -8.51
N ARG A 69 4.12 8.72 -7.56
CA ARG A 69 3.78 7.31 -7.80
C ARG A 69 2.28 7.09 -7.64
N VAL A 70 1.65 6.45 -8.62
CA VAL A 70 0.25 6.00 -8.61
C VAL A 70 0.20 4.50 -8.91
N ASN A 71 -0.47 3.73 -8.06
CA ASN A 71 -0.42 2.27 -8.15
C ASN A 71 -1.75 1.62 -7.73
N TYR A 72 -1.85 0.33 -7.99
CA TYR A 72 -2.91 -0.54 -7.51
C TYR A 72 -2.36 -1.94 -7.25
N GLN A 73 -2.95 -2.63 -6.28
CA GLN A 73 -2.40 -3.90 -5.82
C GLN A 73 -3.47 -4.86 -5.29
N THR A 74 -3.16 -6.16 -5.41
CA THR A 74 -3.88 -7.19 -4.67
C THR A 74 -3.59 -7.03 -3.18
N ALA A 75 -4.62 -6.88 -2.36
CA ALA A 75 -4.50 -6.69 -0.93
C ALA A 75 -5.26 -7.77 -0.15
N THR A 76 -4.81 -8.05 1.07
CA THR A 76 -5.53 -8.89 2.03
C THR A 76 -5.93 -8.10 3.25
N TYR A 77 -7.06 -8.48 3.83
CA TYR A 77 -7.65 -7.79 4.97
C TYR A 77 -7.83 -8.74 6.15
N GLN A 78 -7.60 -8.22 7.35
CA GLN A 78 -7.94 -8.89 8.59
C GLN A 78 -8.63 -7.91 9.51
N CYS A 79 -9.82 -8.27 9.98
CA CYS A 79 -10.47 -7.54 11.05
C CYS A 79 -9.76 -7.86 12.37
N ILE A 80 -9.17 -6.84 13.00
CA ILE A 80 -8.56 -6.98 14.33
C ILE A 80 -9.64 -6.78 15.39
N ARG A 81 -10.49 -5.76 15.21
CA ARG A 81 -11.61 -5.45 16.08
C ARG A 81 -12.73 -4.80 15.26
N PRO A 82 -13.90 -5.46 15.12
CA PRO A 82 -14.98 -4.97 14.26
C PRO A 82 -15.40 -3.54 14.61
N GLY A 83 -15.56 -2.67 13.61
CA GLY A 83 -15.91 -1.26 13.80
C GLY A 83 -14.79 -0.35 14.32
N GLU A 84 -13.58 -0.89 14.57
CA GLU A 84 -12.51 -0.10 15.19
C GLU A 84 -11.14 -0.28 14.54
N LEU A 85 -10.70 -1.51 14.25
CA LEU A 85 -9.33 -1.80 13.81
C LEU A 85 -9.31 -2.82 12.66
N TRP A 86 -8.64 -2.44 11.57
CA TRP A 86 -8.45 -3.28 10.39
C TRP A 86 -7.00 -3.32 9.97
N GLN A 87 -6.52 -4.48 9.54
CA GLN A 87 -5.22 -4.62 8.89
C GLN A 87 -5.41 -4.85 7.39
N CYS A 88 -4.58 -4.19 6.58
CA CYS A 88 -4.48 -4.34 5.13
C CYS A 88 -3.01 -4.62 4.76
N ASN A 89 -2.74 -5.69 4.03
CA ASN A 89 -1.38 -6.11 3.67
C ASN A 89 -1.25 -6.34 2.17
N TRP A 90 -0.11 -5.97 1.58
CA TRP A 90 0.20 -6.23 0.17
C TRP A 90 1.70 -6.34 -0.11
N LEU A 91 2.02 -6.85 -1.30
CA LEU A 91 3.36 -6.89 -1.89
C LEU A 91 3.30 -6.14 -3.22
N GLU A 92 4.32 -5.36 -3.54
CA GLU A 92 4.44 -4.62 -4.80
C GLU A 92 5.43 -5.27 -5.76
N GLU A 93 5.30 -4.93 -7.05
CA GLU A 93 6.24 -5.31 -8.11
C GLU A 93 7.68 -4.80 -7.89
N THR A 94 7.85 -3.76 -7.07
CA THR A 94 9.16 -3.27 -6.62
C THR A 94 9.83 -4.18 -5.57
N GLY A 95 9.09 -5.18 -5.07
CA GLY A 95 9.50 -6.04 -3.96
C GLY A 95 9.17 -5.46 -2.58
N THR A 96 8.59 -4.25 -2.49
CA THR A 96 8.16 -3.64 -1.23
C THR A 96 7.01 -4.42 -0.59
N ILE A 97 7.13 -4.66 0.72
CA ILE A 97 6.07 -5.27 1.53
C ILE A 97 5.44 -4.18 2.39
N CYS A 98 4.12 -4.13 2.41
CA CYS A 98 3.35 -3.17 3.19
C CYS A 98 2.39 -3.90 4.13
N SER A 99 2.42 -3.52 5.40
CA SER A 99 1.39 -3.84 6.39
C SER A 99 0.86 -2.55 6.98
N LEU A 100 -0.45 -2.36 6.91
CA LEU A 100 -1.15 -1.16 7.35
C LEU A 100 -2.24 -1.53 8.33
N VAL A 101 -2.26 -0.89 9.49
CA VAL A 101 -3.38 -0.95 10.43
C VAL A 101 -4.12 0.37 10.38
N TYR A 102 -5.40 0.32 10.03
CA TYR A 102 -6.32 1.45 10.08
C TYR A 102 -7.07 1.43 11.40
N ASP A 103 -6.88 2.48 12.20
CA ASP A 103 -7.62 2.76 13.42
C ASP A 103 -8.73 3.77 13.13
N LEU A 104 -9.94 3.26 13.00
CA LEU A 104 -11.15 4.02 12.69
C LEU A 104 -11.46 5.00 13.83
N GLY A 105 -11.31 4.57 15.08
CA GLY A 105 -11.68 5.36 16.24
C GLY A 105 -10.73 6.54 16.46
N ARG A 106 -9.43 6.34 16.25
CA ARG A 106 -8.41 7.37 16.43
C ARG A 106 -8.08 8.16 15.16
N GLN A 107 -8.64 7.76 14.02
CA GLN A 107 -8.30 8.34 12.70
C GLN A 107 -6.79 8.31 12.46
N LYS A 108 -6.19 7.14 12.67
CA LYS A 108 -4.76 6.89 12.53
C LYS A 108 -4.50 5.71 11.62
N ILE A 109 -3.36 5.76 10.96
CA ILE A 109 -2.76 4.63 10.28
C ILE A 109 -1.45 4.29 11.00
N THR A 110 -1.19 3.01 11.21
CA THR A 110 0.11 2.50 11.70
C THR A 110 0.64 1.51 10.68
N THR A 111 1.87 1.71 10.20
CA THR A 111 2.42 0.85 9.15
C THR A 111 3.78 0.27 9.50
N LEU A 112 4.01 -0.95 8.99
CA LEU A 112 5.35 -1.44 8.68
C LEU A 112 5.50 -1.46 7.16
N LEU A 113 6.46 -0.70 6.64
CA LEU A 113 6.84 -0.69 5.23
C LEU A 113 8.25 -1.25 5.11
N GLY A 114 8.41 -2.36 4.37
CA GLY A 114 9.70 -2.95 4.06
C GLY A 114 10.07 -2.64 2.62
N PHE A 115 10.68 -1.48 2.36
CA PHE A 115 11.13 -1.12 1.02
C PHE A 115 12.29 -2.02 0.60
N SER A 116 12.25 -2.59 -0.60
CA SER A 116 13.43 -3.27 -1.16
C SER A 116 14.57 -2.28 -1.38
N GLN A 117 15.82 -2.76 -1.37
CA GLN A 117 16.99 -1.93 -1.65
C GLN A 117 16.81 -1.12 -2.94
N GLY A 118 16.44 -1.79 -4.04
CA GLY A 118 16.23 -1.12 -5.32
C GLY A 118 15.19 -0.01 -5.27
N HIS A 119 14.07 -0.22 -4.57
CA HIS A 119 13.05 0.82 -4.42
C HIS A 119 13.56 1.99 -3.58
N TRP A 120 14.17 1.71 -2.42
CA TRP A 120 14.62 2.75 -1.50
C TRP A 120 15.74 3.63 -2.08
N GLU A 121 16.78 3.00 -2.62
CA GLU A 121 17.97 3.71 -3.13
C GLU A 121 17.71 4.39 -4.49
N ASN A 122 16.64 4.01 -5.20
CA ASN A 122 16.31 4.53 -6.53
C ASN A 122 14.86 5.07 -6.58
N ALA A 123 14.45 5.80 -5.55
CA ALA A 123 13.08 6.30 -5.36
C ALA A 123 12.45 6.96 -6.61
N ALA A 124 13.22 7.79 -7.32
CA ALA A 124 12.74 8.46 -8.54
C ALA A 124 12.33 7.48 -9.67
N ALA A 125 12.97 6.31 -9.74
CA ALA A 125 12.59 5.28 -10.71
C ALA A 125 11.25 4.62 -10.37
N ALA A 126 10.75 4.75 -9.14
CA ALA A 126 9.45 4.26 -8.70
C ALA A 126 8.28 5.23 -8.97
N HIS A 127 8.56 6.44 -9.46
CA HIS A 127 7.54 7.41 -9.88
C HIS A 127 6.82 6.93 -11.16
N GLY A 128 5.64 7.49 -11.44
CA GLY A 128 4.80 7.15 -12.59
C GLY A 128 3.52 6.40 -12.20
N ASP A 129 2.83 5.85 -13.20
CA ASP A 129 1.57 5.12 -13.02
C ASP A 129 1.73 3.66 -13.47
N LYS A 130 1.32 2.68 -12.64
CA LYS A 130 1.36 1.25 -12.99
C LYS A 130 0.65 0.93 -14.29
N ARG A 131 -0.38 1.70 -14.65
CA ARG A 131 -1.14 1.53 -15.88
C ARG A 131 -0.28 1.78 -17.12
N ASN A 132 0.82 2.51 -16.98
CA ASN A 132 1.84 2.64 -18.02
C ASN A 132 2.77 1.43 -18.01
N PRO A 133 2.82 0.63 -19.09
CA PRO A 133 3.65 -0.58 -19.15
C PRO A 133 5.15 -0.31 -18.93
N ALA A 134 5.66 0.86 -19.34
CA ALA A 134 7.06 1.21 -19.17
C ALA A 134 7.42 1.50 -17.71
N ASP A 135 6.49 2.09 -16.96
CA ASP A 135 6.66 2.35 -15.53
C ASP A 135 6.60 1.03 -14.75
N ALA A 136 5.59 0.20 -15.03
CA ALA A 136 5.46 -1.12 -14.41
C ALA A 136 6.70 -2.00 -14.64
N GLU A 137 7.24 -2.03 -15.87
CA GLU A 137 8.44 -2.81 -16.16
C GLU A 137 9.68 -2.27 -15.46
N ARG A 138 9.84 -0.94 -15.40
CA ARG A 138 10.91 -0.30 -14.63
C ARG A 138 10.85 -0.67 -13.16
N TRP A 139 9.65 -0.70 -12.57
CA TRP A 139 9.46 -1.05 -11.16
C TRP A 139 9.81 -2.51 -10.87
N ARG A 140 9.50 -3.45 -11.79
CA ARG A 140 9.94 -4.85 -11.68
C ARG A 140 11.47 -4.99 -11.68
N GLN A 141 12.20 -4.11 -12.37
CA GLN A 141 13.66 -4.15 -12.33
C GLN A 141 14.21 -3.72 -10.97
N LEU A 142 13.52 -2.83 -10.24
CA LEU A 142 13.94 -2.44 -8.89
C LEU A 142 13.95 -3.62 -7.93
N ALA A 143 13.00 -4.56 -8.05
CA ALA A 143 12.94 -5.77 -7.22
C ALA A 143 14.13 -6.72 -7.41
N LYS A 144 14.93 -6.54 -8.47
CA LYS A 144 16.12 -7.36 -8.76
C LYS A 144 17.40 -6.82 -8.11
N ILE A 145 17.34 -5.64 -7.50
CA ILE A 145 18.48 -5.01 -6.83
C ILE A 145 18.47 -5.44 -5.36
N GLY A 146 19.57 -6.02 -4.91
CA GLY A 146 19.71 -6.56 -3.55
C GLY A 146 19.08 -7.94 -3.41
N THR A 147 18.85 -8.34 -2.16
CA THR A 147 18.24 -9.61 -1.78
C THR A 147 16.99 -9.38 -0.92
N GLN A 148 16.26 -10.45 -0.57
CA GLN A 148 15.04 -10.34 0.23
C GLN A 148 15.23 -9.74 1.63
N THR A 149 16.45 -9.76 2.17
CA THR A 149 16.80 -9.17 3.46
C THR A 149 17.33 -7.75 3.36
N ASP A 150 17.68 -7.27 2.17
CA ASP A 150 18.20 -5.92 1.94
C ASP A 150 17.01 -4.97 1.82
N ARG A 151 16.51 -4.53 2.98
CA ARG A 151 15.31 -3.71 3.10
C ARG A 151 15.51 -2.51 4.02
N PHE A 152 14.95 -1.38 3.62
CA PHE A 152 14.71 -0.27 4.53
C PHE A 152 13.37 -0.50 5.24
N MET A 153 13.46 -0.74 6.56
CA MET A 153 12.30 -1.06 7.40
C MET A 153 11.80 0.21 8.08
N LEU A 154 10.66 0.73 7.62
CA LEU A 154 10.04 1.94 8.13
C LEU A 154 8.81 1.58 8.96
N SER A 155 8.84 1.93 10.25
CA SER A 155 7.71 1.81 11.16
C SER A 155 7.22 3.22 11.49
N GLU A 156 6.05 3.58 10.98
CA GLU A 156 5.58 4.97 11.07
C GLU A 156 4.07 5.04 11.32
N GLN A 157 3.63 6.16 11.89
CA GLN A 157 2.21 6.48 11.99
C GLN A 157 1.83 7.66 11.08
N ALA A 158 0.60 7.62 10.59
CA ALA A 158 0.01 8.72 9.87
C ALA A 158 -1.27 9.21 10.54
N THR A 159 -1.51 10.52 10.38
CA THR A 159 -2.77 11.15 10.76
C THR A 159 -3.69 11.19 9.55
N ILE A 160 -4.91 10.66 9.71
CA ILE A 160 -5.92 10.72 8.66
C ILE A 160 -6.54 12.12 8.65
N LEU A 161 -6.50 12.75 7.48
CA LEU A 161 -7.02 14.09 7.26
C LEU A 161 -8.45 14.06 6.76
N ARG A 162 -8.76 13.10 5.88
CA ARG A 162 -10.08 12.95 5.27
C ARG A 162 -10.42 11.48 5.07
N THR A 163 -11.68 11.18 5.31
CA THR A 163 -12.28 9.85 5.19
C THR A 163 -13.61 10.01 4.44
N PHE A 164 -13.80 9.29 3.34
CA PHE A 164 -15.05 9.28 2.58
C PHE A 164 -15.21 7.97 1.79
N LYS A 165 -16.34 7.80 1.09
CA LYS A 165 -16.59 6.66 0.19
C LYS A 165 -16.46 7.09 -1.27
N GLY A 166 -15.95 6.21 -2.11
CA GLY A 166 -15.76 6.43 -3.55
C GLY A 166 -14.31 6.69 -3.94
N ALA A 167 -14.05 6.69 -5.24
CA ALA A 167 -12.70 6.77 -5.79
C ALA A 167 -11.95 8.07 -5.49
N GLY A 168 -12.67 9.17 -5.24
CA GLY A 168 -12.06 10.49 -5.24
C GLY A 168 -11.49 10.81 -6.63
N ASP A 169 -10.24 11.25 -6.67
CA ASP A 169 -9.52 11.53 -7.93
C ASP A 169 -8.72 10.31 -8.44
N LEU A 170 -8.71 9.20 -7.70
CA LEU A 170 -8.01 7.99 -8.11
C LEU A 170 -8.76 7.29 -9.26
N GLN A 171 -8.00 6.85 -10.28
CA GLN A 171 -8.57 6.12 -11.40
C GLN A 171 -8.97 4.68 -10.97
N PRO A 172 -10.19 4.21 -11.30
CA PRO A 172 -10.57 2.82 -11.05
C PRO A 172 -9.76 1.81 -11.86
N ILE A 173 -9.90 0.55 -11.46
CA ILE A 173 -9.34 -0.61 -12.16
C ILE A 173 -10.44 -1.64 -12.36
N GLU A 174 -10.23 -2.55 -13.30
CA GLU A 174 -11.02 -3.78 -13.35
C GLU A 174 -10.69 -4.68 -12.14
N ALA A 175 -11.67 -5.44 -11.66
CA ALA A 175 -11.51 -6.27 -10.48
C ALA A 175 -10.40 -7.34 -10.64
N ASP A 176 -10.16 -7.80 -11.86
CA ASP A 176 -9.16 -8.80 -12.22
C ASP A 176 -7.88 -8.20 -12.85
N ALA A 177 -7.70 -6.87 -12.76
CA ALA A 177 -6.51 -6.21 -13.30
C ALA A 177 -5.21 -6.85 -12.77
N PRO A 178 -4.22 -7.14 -13.64
CA PRO A 178 -2.99 -7.81 -13.24
C PRO A 178 -2.15 -6.90 -12.33
N THR A 179 -1.63 -7.49 -11.25
CA THR A 179 -0.87 -6.74 -10.23
C THR A 179 0.61 -7.11 -10.18
N PHE A 180 1.07 -8.07 -11.01
CA PHE A 180 2.47 -8.46 -11.17
C PHE A 180 2.80 -8.68 -12.65
#